data_AF-A0A3C1BJ14-F1
#
_entry.id   AF-A0A3C1BJ14-F1
#
_cell.length_a   1.000
_cell.length_b   1.000
_cell.length_c   1.000
_cell.angle_alpha   90.00
_cell.angle_beta   90.00
_cell.angle_gamma   90.00
#
_symmetry.space_group_name_H-M   'P 1'
#
loop_
_entity.id
_entity.type
_entity.pdbx_description
1 polymer ?
#
loop_
_entity_poly.entity_id
_entity_poly.type
_entity_poly.pdbx_seq_one_letter_code
_entity_poly.pdbx_strand_id
1 'polypeptide(L)' 'MSILYLLIVCSVSLALIFLGAFFWAQRSGQNDDLYTPSMRMLLDDDEEEIPPEK' A
#
# COMPACT_ATOMS: atom_id res chain seq x y z
N MET A 1 27.40 -27.56 -8.24
CA MET A 1 28.02 -26.56 -7.34
C MET A 1 27.90 -25.13 -7.84
N SER A 2 27.95 -24.86 -9.16
CA SER A 2 27.70 -23.51 -9.71
C SER A 2 26.29 -22.96 -9.42
N ILE A 3 25.25 -23.80 -9.52
CA ILE A 3 23.85 -23.39 -9.32
C ILE A 3 23.58 -22.80 -7.93
N LEU A 4 24.29 -23.28 -6.89
CA LEU A 4 24.14 -22.80 -5.52
C LEU A 4 24.52 -21.32 -5.39
N TYR A 5 25.59 -20.90 -6.06
CA TYR A 5 25.99 -19.49 -6.06
C TYR A 5 24.95 -18.60 -6.75
N LEU A 6 24.35 -19.07 -7.85
CA LEU A 6 23.27 -18.35 -8.53
C LEU A 6 22.04 -18.23 -7.62
N LEU A 7 21.65 -19.32 -6.96
CA LEU A 7 20.53 -19.36 -6.02
C LEU A 7 20.73 -18.39 -4.84
N ILE A 8 21.94 -18.32 -4.29
CA ILE A 8 22.28 -17.40 -3.18
C ILE A 8 22.15 -15.94 -3.65
N VAL A 9 22.73 -15.60 -4.80
CA VAL A 9 22.64 -14.22 -5.31
C VAL A 9 21.19 -13.86 -5.62
N CYS A 10 20.43 -14.77 -6.23
CA CYS A 10 19.01 -14.57 -6.53
C CYS A 10 18.18 -14.35 -5.26
N SER A 11 18.36 -15.17 -4.22
CA SER A 11 17.61 -15.06 -2.97
C SER A 11 17.94 -13.77 -2.20
N VAL A 12 19.22 -13.41 -2.12
CA VAL A 12 19.66 -12.15 -1.49
C VAL A 12 19.14 -10.94 -2.27
N SER A 13 19.18 -11.00 -3.60
CA SER A 13 18.64 -9.92 -4.44
C SER A 13 17.14 -9.74 -4.21
N LEU A 14 16.36 -10.84 -4.17
CA LEU A 14 14.94 -10.78 -3.84
C LEU A 14 14.70 -10.15 -2.47
N ALA A 15 15.44 -10.59 -1.45
CA ALA A 15 15.31 -10.06 -0.10
C ALA A 15 15.58 -8.55 -0.03
N LEU A 16 16.61 -8.07 -0.73
CA LEU A 16 16.93 -6.65 -0.81
C LEU A 16 15.85 -5.84 -1.54
N ILE A 17 15.27 -6.39 -2.62
CA ILE A 17 14.16 -5.75 -3.33
C ILE A 17 12.95 -5.59 -2.40
N PHE A 18 12.56 -6.67 -1.71
CA PHE A 18 11.46 -6.63 -0.74
C PHE A 18 11.73 -5.64 0.40
N LEU A 19 12.95 -5.62 0.93
CA LEU A 19 13.33 -4.69 1.99
C LEU A 19 13.32 -3.22 1.51
N GLY A 20 13.80 -2.96 0.29
CA GLY A 20 13.74 -1.64 -0.33
C GLY A 20 12.30 -1.17 -0.57
N ALA A 21 11.45 -2.04 -1.10
CA ALA A 21 10.03 -1.77 -1.28
C ALA A 21 9.32 -1.51 0.07
N PHE A 22 9.69 -2.24 1.13
CA PHE A 22 9.17 -2.02 2.47
C PHE A 22 9.50 -0.62 2.98
N PHE A 23 10.77 -0.19 2.90
CA PHE A 23 11.14 1.17 3.33
C PHE A 23 10.48 2.26 2.47
N TRP A 24 10.33 2.03 1.17
CA TRP A 24 9.61 2.95 0.29
C TRP A 24 8.13 3.09 0.71
N ALA A 25 7.45 1.97 0.98
CA ALA A 25 6.06 1.96 1.44
C ALA A 25 5.88 2.68 2.79
N GLN A 26 6.79 2.44 3.75
CA GLN A 26 6.77 3.13 5.04
C GLN A 26 6.97 4.64 4.89
N ARG A 27 7.87 5.07 4.00
CA ARG A 27 8.10 6.51 3.74
C ARG A 27 6.98 7.16 2.93
N SER A 28 6.21 6.39 2.17
CA SER A 28 5.11 6.91 1.36
C SER A 28 3.90 7.37 2.18
N GLY A 29 3.91 7.19 3.51
CA GLY A 29 2.80 7.60 4.38
C GLY A 29 1.50 6.81 4.14
N GLN A 30 1.57 5.67 3.45
CA GLN A 30 0.38 4.85 3.16
C GLN A 30 -0.29 4.32 4.44
N ASN A 31 0.46 4.23 5.54
CA ASN A 31 -0.03 3.79 6.84
C ASN A 31 -0.43 4.96 7.76
N ASP A 32 -0.40 6.21 7.28
CA ASP A 32 -0.69 7.36 8.14
C ASP A 32 -2.19 7.64 8.24
N ASP A 33 -2.98 7.19 7.26
CA ASP A 33 -4.43 7.41 7.21
C ASP A 33 -5.22 6.27 7.87
N LEU A 34 -5.40 6.38 9.20
CA LEU A 34 -6.19 5.43 9.99
C LEU A 34 -7.64 5.89 10.24
N TYR A 35 -7.99 7.12 9.85
CA TYR A 35 -9.23 7.78 10.30
C TYR A 35 -10.19 8.16 9.17
N THR A 36 -9.67 8.68 8.06
CA THR A 36 -10.47 9.07 6.89
C THR A 36 -11.31 7.92 6.32
N PRO A 37 -10.79 6.68 6.12
CA PRO A 37 -11.59 5.60 5.55
C PRO A 37 -12.79 5.19 6.42
N SER A 38 -12.66 5.22 7.75
CA SER A 38 -13.79 4.89 8.66
C SER A 38 -14.85 5.98 8.69
N MET A 39 -14.46 7.26 8.62
CA MET A 39 -15.41 8.37 8.58
C MET A 39 -16.14 8.44 7.24
N ARG A 40 -15.46 8.11 6.13
CA ARG A 40 -16.04 8.07 4.80
C ARG A 40 -17.26 7.14 4.73
N MET A 41 -17.14 5.92 5.24
CA MET A 41 -18.26 4.97 5.26
C MET A 41 -19.46 5.46 6.09
N LEU A 42 -19.23 6.33 7.08
CA LEU A 42 -20.29 6.86 7.94
C LEU A 42 -20.94 8.15 7.36
N LEU A 43 -20.22 8.86 6.49
CA LEU A 43 -20.64 10.15 5.90
C LEU A 43 -21.15 10.00 4.46
N ASP A 44 -20.76 8.93 3.75
CA ASP A 44 -21.23 8.64 2.38
C ASP A 44 -22.75 8.34 2.34
N ASP A 45 -23.36 7.92 3.47
CA ASP A 45 -24.81 7.66 3.58
C ASP A 45 -25.65 8.95 3.72
N ASP A 46 -25.03 10.10 4.06
CA ASP A 46 -25.72 11.39 4.21
C ASP A 46 -25.79 12.20 2.89
N GLU A 47 -25.13 11.73 1.82
CA GLU A 47 -25.20 12.34 0.48
C GLU A 47 -26.36 11.78 -0.39
N GLU A 48 -27.47 11.36 0.23
CA GLU A 48 -28.72 11.07 -0.50
C GLU A 48 -29.30 12.35 -1.14
N GLU A 49 -29.17 12.40 -2.47
CA GLU A 49 -29.94 13.13 -3.47
C GLU A 49 -30.33 14.59 -3.14
N ILE A 50 -29.48 15.54 -3.53
CA ILE A 50 -29.95 16.86 -3.93
C ILE A 50 -30.49 16.72 -5.36
N PRO A 51 -31.82 16.79 -5.61
CA PRO A 51 -32.33 16.75 -6.97
C PRO A 51 -31.75 17.95 -7.73
N PRO A 52 -31.39 17.80 -9.03
CA PRO A 52 -30.91 18.92 -9.81
C PRO A 52 -31.96 20.04 -9.80
N GLU A 53 -31.57 21.24 -9.34
CA GLU A 53 -32.42 22.42 -9.46
C GLU A 53 -32.46 22.83 -10.95
N LYS A 54 -33.56 22.39 -11.60
CA LYS A 54 -34.09 22.73 -12.93
C LYS A 54 -33.52 21.99 -14.15
#